data_AF-A0A7J4LI14-F1
#
_entry.id   AF-A0A7J4LI14-F1
#
_cell.length_a   1.000
_cell.length_b   1.000
_cell.length_c   1.000
_cell.angle_alpha   90.00
_cell.angle_beta   90.00
_cell.angle_gamma   90.00
#
_symmetry.space_group_name_H-M   'P 1'
#
loop_
_entity.id
_entity.type
_entity.pdbx_description
1 polymer ?
#
loop_
_entity_poly.entity_id
_entity_poly.type
_entity_poly.pdbx_seq_one_letter_code
_entity_poly.pdbx_strand_id
1 'polypeptide(L)'
;MPPCSMIGPVVTIRKFSDQISVVEDLIRLGELDDNIATFLIGAMKAKLNVVFCGSTGAGKTTLMNVFSTHIPEGERIITIEDTAELRLHQKHVVSLC
;
A
#
# COMPACT_ATOMS: atom_id res chain seq x y z
N MET A 1 -20.61 6.78 29.83
CA MET A 1 -20.28 7.66 28.69
C MET A 1 -21.57 8.23 28.12
N PRO A 2 -21.68 9.56 27.94
CA PRO A 2 -22.75 10.14 27.14
C PRO A 2 -22.68 9.61 25.70
N PRO A 3 -23.79 9.64 24.93
CA PRO A 3 -23.80 9.11 23.57
C PRO A 3 -22.82 9.90 22.68
N CYS A 4 -21.95 9.20 21.95
CA CYS A 4 -20.99 9.81 21.00
C CYS A 4 -21.68 10.50 19.80
N SER A 5 -22.98 10.29 19.62
CA SER A 5 -23.82 10.95 18.62
C SER A 5 -25.11 11.45 19.27
N MET A 6 -25.41 12.73 19.06
CA MET A 6 -26.63 13.38 19.55
C MET A 6 -27.86 13.07 18.67
N ILE A 7 -27.66 12.46 17.49
CA ILE A 7 -28.69 12.30 16.44
C ILE A 7 -29.07 10.83 16.18
N GLY A 8 -28.66 9.91 17.05
CA GLY A 8 -28.83 8.47 16.85
C GLY A 8 -27.63 7.78 16.18
N PRO A 9 -27.75 6.52 15.73
CA PRO A 9 -26.65 5.75 15.16
C PRO A 9 -26.06 6.39 13.90
N VAL A 10 -24.73 6.47 13.81
CA VAL A 10 -24.00 6.99 12.64
C VAL A 10 -22.97 5.95 12.18
N VAL A 11 -22.92 5.68 10.87
CA VAL A 11 -22.01 4.71 10.27
C VAL A 11 -21.23 5.38 9.14
N THR A 12 -19.90 5.20 9.11
CA THR A 12 -19.04 5.61 8.00
C THR A 12 -18.46 4.34 7.36
N ILE A 13 -18.65 4.18 6.05
CA ILE A 13 -18.09 3.07 5.29
C ILE A 13 -16.99 3.61 4.39
N ARG A 14 -15.77 3.07 4.52
CA ARG A 14 -14.65 3.36 3.63
C ARG A 14 -14.50 2.22 2.63
N LYS A 15 -14.68 2.50 1.34
CA LYS A 15 -14.45 1.54 0.26
C LYS A 15 -13.05 1.71 -0.29
N PHE A 16 -12.28 0.64 -0.32
CA PHE A 16 -10.97 0.62 -0.99
C PHE A 16 -11.18 0.43 -2.50
N SER A 17 -10.51 1.26 -3.30
CA SER A 17 -10.57 1.19 -4.76
C SER A 17 -9.53 0.20 -5.27
N ASP A 18 -9.92 -0.68 -6.19
CA ASP A 18 -9.02 -1.62 -6.86
C ASP A 18 -8.48 -1.05 -8.19
N GLN A 19 -8.65 0.25 -8.44
CA GLN A 19 -8.26 0.90 -9.71
C GLN A 19 -6.75 0.94 -9.95
N ILE A 20 -5.95 0.89 -8.89
CA ILE A 20 -4.49 0.94 -8.97
C ILE A 20 -3.97 -0.32 -8.28
N SER A 21 -3.52 -1.27 -9.09
CA SER A 21 -3.10 -2.60 -8.64
C SER A 21 -1.70 -2.98 -9.09
N VAL A 22 -1.25 -2.41 -10.23
CA VAL A 22 0.08 -2.66 -10.80
C VAL A 22 0.81 -1.36 -11.11
N VAL A 23 2.13 -1.42 -11.31
CA VAL A 23 2.97 -0.23 -11.53
C VAL A 23 2.56 0.48 -12.82
N GLU A 24 2.13 -0.28 -13.82
CA GLU A 24 1.65 0.20 -15.11
C GLU A 24 0.41 1.08 -14.97
N ASP A 25 -0.43 0.87 -13.95
CA ASP A 25 -1.59 1.73 -13.70
C ASP A 25 -1.14 3.16 -13.33
N LEU A 26 -0.10 3.28 -12.50
CA LEU A 26 0.46 4.57 -12.09
C LEU A 26 1.12 5.30 -13.27
N ILE A 27 1.84 4.56 -14.12
CA ILE A 27 2.46 5.12 -15.33
C ILE A 27 1.38 5.61 -16.31
N ARG A 28 0.32 4.82 -16.53
CA ARG A 28 -0.80 5.18 -17.41
C ARG A 28 -1.56 6.43 -16.92
N LEU A 29 -1.67 6.59 -15.60
CA LEU A 29 -2.28 7.77 -14.99
C LEU A 29 -1.37 9.00 -15.02
N GLY A 30 -0.10 8.86 -15.41
CA GLY A 30 0.90 9.94 -15.39
C GLY A 30 1.38 10.32 -14.00
N GLU A 31 1.09 9.49 -12.99
CA GLU A 31 1.47 9.69 -11.59
C GLU A 31 2.92 9.24 -11.31
N LEU A 32 3.49 8.42 -12.20
CA LEU A 32 4.84 7.87 -12.05
C LEU A 32 5.56 7.77 -13.40
N ASP A 33 6.83 8.21 -13.43
CA ASP A 33 7.72 8.03 -14.59
C ASP A 33 8.28 6.60 -14.66
N ASP A 34 8.45 6.08 -15.88
CA ASP A 34 8.95 4.72 -16.14
C ASP A 34 10.38 4.48 -15.61
N ASN A 35 11.24 5.50 -15.65
CA ASN A 35 12.60 5.37 -15.11
C ASN A 35 12.59 5.27 -13.59
N ILE A 36 11.70 6.02 -12.93
CA ILE A 36 11.54 5.96 -11.47
C ILE A 36 10.95 4.61 -11.06
N ALA A 37 9.96 4.12 -11.79
CA ALA A 37 9.40 2.78 -11.60
C ALA A 37 10.49 1.71 -11.66
N THR A 38 11.29 1.72 -12.73
CA THR A 38 12.39 0.78 -12.93
C THR A 38 13.43 0.86 -11.81
N PHE A 39 13.80 2.08 -11.40
CA PHE A 39 14.74 2.30 -10.30
C PHE A 39 14.22 1.72 -8.98
N LEU A 40 12.97 2.01 -8.61
CA LEU A 40 12.36 1.53 -7.36
C LEU A 40 12.23 0.00 -7.35
N ILE A 41 11.81 -0.60 -8.47
CA ILE A 41 11.76 -2.07 -8.62
C ILE A 41 13.17 -2.66 -8.42
N GLY A 42 14.19 -2.05 -9.02
CA GLY A 42 15.59 -2.45 -8.84
C GLY A 42 16.03 -2.36 -7.37
N ALA A 43 15.72 -1.26 -6.69
CA ALA A 43 16.03 -1.06 -5.27
C ALA A 43 15.38 -2.12 -4.38
N MET A 44 14.13 -2.50 -4.64
CA MET A 44 13.44 -3.55 -3.89
C MET A 44 14.06 -4.93 -4.13
N LYS A 45 14.37 -5.28 -5.38
CA LYS A 45 15.05 -6.54 -5.71
C LYS A 45 16.46 -6.62 -5.10
N ALA A 46 17.13 -5.48 -4.97
CA ALA A 46 18.41 -5.35 -4.28
C ALA A 46 18.30 -5.33 -2.74
N LYS A 47 17.08 -5.46 -2.20
CA LYS A 47 16.79 -5.45 -0.75
C LYS A 47 17.23 -4.17 -0.05
N LEU A 48 17.14 -3.05 -0.74
CA LEU A 48 17.39 -1.74 -0.14
C LEU A 48 16.20 -1.32 0.73
N ASN A 49 16.50 -0.57 1.79
CA ASN A 49 15.46 0.05 2.61
C ASN A 49 14.84 1.22 1.84
N VAL A 50 13.54 1.13 1.56
CA VAL A 50 12.77 2.16 0.86
C VAL A 50 11.67 2.67 1.79
N VAL A 51 11.54 3.98 1.89
CA VAL A 51 10.52 4.64 2.71
C VAL A 51 9.67 5.55 1.84
N PHE A 52 8.36 5.30 1.82
CA PHE A 52 7.40 6.16 1.12
C PHE A 52 6.92 7.27 2.07
N CYS A 53 7.24 8.53 1.74
CA CYS A 53 6.94 9.71 2.55
C CYS A 53 5.96 10.65 1.85
N GLY A 54 5.20 11.45 2.62
CA GLY A 54 4.20 12.38 2.09
C GLY A 54 3.06 12.68 3.07
N SER A 55 2.21 13.66 2.74
CA SER A 55 1.06 14.06 3.57
C SER A 55 -0.01 12.96 3.68
N THR A 56 -0.93 13.09 4.64
CA THR A 56 -2.08 12.20 4.77
C THR A 56 -2.92 12.24 3.49
N GLY A 57 -3.25 11.07 2.93
CA GLY A 57 -3.99 10.96 1.67
C GLY A 57 -3.16 11.09 0.39
N ALA A 58 -1.83 11.28 0.47
CA ALA A 58 -0.96 11.42 -0.71
C ALA A 58 -0.68 10.11 -1.48
N GLY A 59 -1.42 9.02 -1.24
CA GLY A 59 -1.26 7.76 -1.98
C GLY A 59 -0.08 6.87 -1.55
N LYS A 60 0.54 7.11 -0.38
CA LYS A 60 1.67 6.29 0.13
C LYS A 60 1.35 4.80 0.21
N THR A 61 0.24 4.45 0.85
CA THR A 61 -0.19 3.04 0.98
C THR A 61 -0.46 2.42 -0.39
N THR A 62 -1.01 3.20 -1.34
CA THR A 62 -1.22 2.77 -2.72
C THR A 62 0.10 2.43 -3.41
N LEU A 63 1.10 3.32 -3.33
CA LEU A 63 2.43 3.05 -3.87
C LEU A 63 3.04 1.80 -3.22
N MET A 64 2.97 1.68 -1.90
CA MET A 64 3.51 0.53 -1.18
C MET A 64 2.84 -0.78 -1.62
N ASN A 65 1.52 -0.81 -1.77
CA ASN A 65 0.77 -1.97 -2.29
C ASN A 65 1.24 -2.37 -3.68
N VAL A 66 1.32 -1.41 -4.61
CA VAL A 66 1.73 -1.67 -5.99
C VAL A 66 3.16 -2.20 -6.07
N PHE A 67 4.09 -1.52 -5.41
CA PHE A 67 5.51 -1.87 -5.48
C PHE A 67 5.84 -3.14 -4.69
N SER A 68 5.11 -3.44 -3.61
CA SER A 68 5.30 -4.66 -2.82
C SER A 68 5.13 -5.94 -3.62
N THR A 69 4.38 -5.93 -4.73
CA THR A 69 4.26 -7.07 -5.66
C THR A 69 5.58 -7.47 -6.31
N HIS A 70 6.58 -6.58 -6.30
CA HIS A 70 7.90 -6.82 -6.88
C HIS A 70 8.91 -7.43 -5.89
N ILE A 71 8.50 -7.67 -4.65
CA ILE A 71 9.29 -8.44 -3.68
C ILE A 71 9.38 -9.90 -4.17
N PRO A 72 10.58 -10.49 -4.29
CA PRO A 72 10.74 -11.86 -4.79
C PRO A 72 9.96 -12.90 -3.96
N GLU A 73 9.37 -13.89 -4.63
CA GLU A 73 8.51 -14.94 -4.02
C GLU A 73 9.19 -15.78 -2.92
N GLY A 74 10.52 -15.86 -2.92
CA GLY A 74 11.29 -16.58 -1.91
C GLY A 74 11.48 -15.81 -0.59
N GLU A 75 11.12 -14.53 -0.56
CA GLU A 75 11.29 -13.70 0.64
C GLU A 75 10.11 -13.86 1.60
N ARG A 76 10.41 -13.83 2.90
CA ARG A 76 9.38 -13.76 3.94
C ARG A 76 9.02 -12.30 4.20
N ILE A 77 7.73 -11.98 4.12
CA ILE A 77 7.22 -10.64 4.36
C ILE A 77 6.49 -10.60 5.69
N ILE A 78 6.81 -9.61 6.52
CA ILE A 78 6.11 -9.33 7.78
C ILE A 78 5.50 -7.94 7.66
N THR A 79 4.18 -7.83 7.81
CA THR A 79 3.50 -6.52 7.88
C THR A 79 3.12 -6.21 9.31
N ILE A 80 3.27 -4.94 9.69
CA ILE A 80 2.89 -4.40 11.00
C ILE A 80 2.04 -3.18 10.72
N GLU A 81 0.75 -3.26 11.01
CA GLU A 81 -0.22 -2.21 10.68
C GLU A 81 -1.23 -2.07 11.83
N ASP A 82 -1.52 -0.83 12.23
CA ASP A 82 -2.60 -0.54 13.20
C ASP A 82 -3.98 -0.81 12.59
N THR A 83 -4.11 -0.59 11.27
CA THR A 83 -5.26 -1.02 10.47
C THR A 83 -4.73 -1.66 9.20
N ALA A 84 -5.12 -2.90 8.93
CA ALA A 84 -4.66 -3.64 7.75
C ALA A 84 -5.15 -2.97 6.46
N GLU A 85 -4.23 -2.36 5.72
CA GLU A 85 -4.48 -1.76 4.39
C GLU A 85 -3.66 -2.45 3.28
N LEU A 86 -2.59 -3.18 3.64
CA LEU A 86 -1.75 -3.87 2.68
C LEU A 86 -2.40 -5.13 2.12
N ARG A 87 -2.24 -5.31 0.81
CA ARG A 87 -2.74 -6.46 0.03
C ARG A 87 -1.57 -7.12 -0.70
N LEU A 88 -0.89 -8.00 0.03
CA LEU A 88 0.22 -8.81 -0.48
C LEU A 88 -0.30 -10.17 -0.96
N HIS A 89 0.12 -10.57 -2.17
CA HIS A 89 -0.34 -11.83 -2.80
C HIS A 89 0.70 -12.95 -2.71
N GLN A 90 1.90 -12.67 -2.21
CA GLN A 90 2.98 -13.63 -2.04
C GLN A 90 2.61 -14.72 -1.03
N LYS A 91 3.18 -15.92 -1.19
CA LYS A 91 2.89 -17.07 -0.33
C LYS A 91 3.37 -16.91 1.11
N HIS A 92 4.47 -16.19 1.34
CA HIS A 92 5.18 -16.12 2.61
C HIS A 92 4.92 -14.81 3.38
N VAL A 93 3.65 -14.44 3.56
CA VAL A 93 3.24 -13.21 4.25
C VAL A 93 2.73 -13.52 5.66
N VAL A 94 3.17 -12.74 6.65
CA VAL A 94 2.67 -12.76 8.03
C VAL A 94 2.26 -11.35 8.42
N SER A 95 0.97 -11.16 8.75
CA SER A 95 0.45 -9.88 9.23
C SER A 95 0.37 -9.87 10.75
N LEU A 96 0.88 -8.81 11.36
CA LEU A 96 0.85 -8.57 12.80
C LEU A 96 0.01 -7.32 13.09
N CYS A 97 -0.80 -7.39 14.14
CA CYS A 97 -1.63 -6.30 14.66
C CYS A 97 -1.17 -5.93 16.07
#